data_AF-A0A239JU42-F1
#
_entry.id   AF-A0A239JU42-F1
#
_cell.length_a   1.000
_cell.length_b   1.000
_cell.length_c   1.000
_cell.angle_alpha   90.00
_cell.angle_beta   90.00
_cell.angle_gamma   90.00
#
_symmetry.space_group_name_H-M   'P 1'
#
loop_
_entity.id
_entity.type
_entity.pdbx_description
1 polymer ?
#
loop_
_entity_poly.entity_id
_entity_poly.type
_entity_poly.pdbx_seq_one_letter_code
_entity_poly.pdbx_strand_id
1 'polypeptide(L)'
;MKLRYCVPILLFTVSVAVQAQAPACATGEKSRQTWQMLDYIAVDYGSAVANAKVIDADEYAEMREFSAAIEREIGSLSSKPEKAALLQRATALTALIERKAGSSEVAQQARHVAEQLLAAYPFPIAPAQAPKLAQGEKLYQAQCAACHGVQGKGDGKLAAGLKPMPTDFTQRDRAGQRSPLALHQAITSGIAGTAMQGYASLSDEDRWALAFYVSTLAYSAQEKVAGKAQWEAAPALQAKVPGLGALAQLSEAGLRQSGVAQAGPVVAYLRSQPELVSRSPAASIAFSKSRIKESLAAARLRATPEAIRLALAAYLDGFEAVEPALRKRDEKLTALIEKTMSEYRATVTEEHVPNAIRIEARLQELLDQAQQTLAAAPRKSLWNVLWRSD
;
A
#
# COMPACT_ATOMS: atom_id res chain seq x y z
N MET A 1 -49.71 -42.69 -47.81
CA MET A 1 -48.37 -42.16 -48.14
C MET A 1 -47.89 -41.30 -46.97
N LYS A 2 -46.93 -41.84 -46.20
CA LYS A 2 -46.07 -41.24 -45.14
C LYS A 2 -46.69 -40.39 -44.01
N LEU A 3 -46.90 -41.04 -42.86
CA LEU A 3 -46.96 -40.46 -41.52
C LEU A 3 -45.58 -39.84 -41.17
N ARG A 4 -45.53 -38.57 -40.74
CA ARG A 4 -44.32 -37.92 -40.22
C ARG A 4 -44.55 -37.56 -38.75
N TYR A 5 -43.85 -38.26 -37.85
CA TYR A 5 -43.74 -37.94 -36.44
C TYR A 5 -42.81 -36.73 -36.25
N CYS A 6 -43.31 -35.65 -35.65
CA CYS A 6 -42.48 -34.55 -35.12
C CYS A 6 -42.27 -34.80 -33.63
N VAL A 7 -41.06 -35.19 -33.24
CA VAL A 7 -40.60 -35.24 -31.85
C VAL A 7 -40.12 -33.83 -31.46
N PRO A 8 -40.64 -33.20 -30.40
CA PRO A 8 -40.10 -31.94 -29.92
C PRO A 8 -38.83 -32.23 -29.11
N ILE A 9 -37.68 -31.76 -29.61
CA ILE A 9 -36.42 -31.75 -28.88
C ILE A 9 -36.51 -30.62 -27.83
N LEU A 10 -36.70 -30.98 -26.57
CA LEU A 10 -36.58 -30.07 -25.42
C LEU A 10 -35.10 -29.73 -25.21
N LEU A 11 -34.68 -28.57 -25.73
CA LEU A 11 -33.38 -27.97 -25.44
C LEU A 11 -33.37 -27.47 -23.99
N PHE A 12 -32.76 -28.25 -23.09
CA PHE A 12 -32.41 -27.81 -21.75
C PHE A 12 -31.26 -26.79 -21.84
N THR A 13 -31.58 -25.50 -21.78
CA THR A 13 -30.58 -24.44 -21.60
C THR A 13 -30.11 -24.46 -20.15
N VAL A 14 -28.94 -25.06 -19.89
CA VAL A 14 -28.24 -24.93 -18.61
C VAL A 14 -27.67 -23.53 -18.54
N SER A 15 -28.38 -22.60 -17.88
CA SER A 15 -27.84 -21.30 -17.50
C SER A 15 -26.76 -21.51 -16.45
N VAL A 16 -25.50 -21.50 -16.89
CA VAL A 16 -24.35 -21.37 -15.99
C VAL A 16 -24.38 -19.95 -15.43
N ALA A 17 -24.80 -19.82 -14.17
CA ALA A 17 -24.67 -18.58 -13.43
C ALA A 17 -23.17 -18.30 -13.23
N VAL A 18 -22.62 -17.39 -14.04
CA VAL A 18 -21.30 -16.79 -13.79
C VAL A 18 -21.43 -15.97 -12.51
N GLN A 19 -20.91 -16.49 -11.40
CA GLN A 19 -20.78 -15.71 -10.18
C GLN A 19 -19.74 -14.60 -10.41
N ALA A 20 -20.22 -13.36 -10.44
CA ALA A 20 -19.38 -12.16 -10.54
C ALA A 20 -18.58 -11.95 -9.25
N GLN A 21 -17.38 -12.52 -9.17
CA GLN A 21 -16.34 -12.09 -8.23
C GLN A 21 -15.65 -10.84 -8.82
N ALA A 22 -16.25 -9.65 -8.69
CA ALA A 22 -15.71 -8.41 -9.27
C ALA A 22 -15.73 -7.13 -8.39
N PRO A 23 -16.66 -6.92 -7.42
CA PRO A 23 -16.79 -5.58 -6.82
C PRO A 23 -15.67 -5.21 -5.84
N ALA A 24 -15.08 -6.18 -5.13
CA ALA A 24 -14.01 -5.93 -4.16
C ALA A 24 -12.67 -5.56 -4.83
N CYS A 25 -12.33 -6.24 -5.94
CA CYS A 25 -11.10 -5.99 -6.69
C CYS A 25 -11.11 -4.58 -7.33
N ALA A 26 -12.23 -4.20 -7.96
CA ALA A 26 -12.41 -2.88 -8.54
C ALA A 26 -12.40 -1.75 -7.49
N THR A 27 -12.92 -2.00 -6.27
CA THR A 27 -12.85 -1.02 -5.18
C THR A 27 -11.42 -0.79 -4.69
N GLY A 28 -10.61 -1.86 -4.59
CA GLY A 28 -9.20 -1.76 -4.19
C GLY A 28 -8.35 -1.02 -5.22
N GLU A 29 -8.59 -1.23 -6.51
CA GLU A 29 -7.91 -0.52 -7.60
C GLU A 29 -8.23 0.98 -7.61
N LYS A 30 -9.51 1.34 -7.46
CA LYS A 30 -9.92 2.76 -7.33
C LYS A 30 -9.33 3.44 -6.09
N SER A 31 -9.31 2.74 -4.95
CA SER A 31 -8.68 3.25 -3.73
C SER A 31 -7.18 3.52 -3.96
N ARG A 32 -6.48 2.58 -4.61
CA ARG A 32 -5.07 2.72 -4.98
C ARG A 32 -4.82 3.94 -5.89
N GLN A 33 -5.63 4.11 -6.93
CA GLN A 33 -5.52 5.25 -7.86
C GLN A 33 -5.82 6.59 -7.16
N THR A 34 -6.84 6.62 -6.31
CA THR A 34 -7.18 7.80 -5.49
C THR A 34 -6.03 8.17 -4.54
N TRP A 35 -5.46 7.17 -3.88
CA TRP A 35 -4.29 7.35 -3.02
C TRP A 35 -3.08 7.91 -3.78
N GLN A 36 -2.83 7.43 -5.01
CA GLN A 36 -1.74 7.92 -5.85
C GLN A 36 -1.89 9.41 -6.20
N MET A 37 -3.10 9.86 -6.56
CA MET A 37 -3.36 11.28 -6.81
C MET A 37 -3.16 12.14 -5.56
N LEU A 38 -3.56 11.62 -4.38
CA LEU A 38 -3.32 12.30 -3.10
C LEU A 38 -1.84 12.44 -2.77
N ASP A 39 -1.04 11.39 -2.99
CA ASP A 39 0.41 11.42 -2.82
C ASP A 39 1.08 12.39 -3.81
N TYR A 40 0.60 12.47 -5.05
CA TYR A 40 1.07 13.43 -6.04
C TYR A 40 0.86 14.87 -5.56
N ILE A 41 -0.38 15.24 -5.24
CA ILE A 41 -0.72 16.57 -4.69
C ILE A 41 0.12 16.89 -3.45
N ALA A 42 0.34 15.90 -2.56
CA ALA A 42 1.09 16.12 -1.33
C ALA A 42 2.57 16.48 -1.53
N VAL A 43 3.16 16.18 -2.68
CA VAL A 43 4.58 16.39 -2.95
C VAL A 43 4.82 17.46 -4.01
N ASP A 44 4.03 17.49 -5.07
CA ASP A 44 4.29 18.35 -6.23
C ASP A 44 3.50 19.67 -6.21
N TYR A 45 2.51 19.85 -5.35
CA TYR A 45 1.77 21.12 -5.29
C TYR A 45 2.70 22.34 -5.07
N GLY A 46 3.83 22.17 -4.38
CA GLY A 46 4.82 23.23 -4.17
C GLY A 46 5.55 23.73 -5.43
N SER A 47 5.58 22.95 -6.52
CA SER A 47 6.09 23.43 -7.82
C SER A 47 5.06 24.24 -8.60
N ALA A 48 3.76 24.05 -8.32
CA ALA A 48 2.67 24.80 -8.92
C ALA A 48 2.41 26.15 -8.24
N VAL A 49 2.51 26.19 -6.90
CA VAL A 49 2.14 27.34 -6.08
C VAL A 49 3.20 27.65 -5.03
N ALA A 50 3.65 28.90 -4.99
CA ALA A 50 4.52 29.43 -3.94
C ALA A 50 4.04 30.80 -3.47
N ASN A 51 4.09 31.06 -2.16
CA ASN A 51 3.68 32.33 -1.55
C ASN A 51 2.28 32.80 -1.99
N ALA A 52 1.32 31.87 -2.00
CA ALA A 52 -0.06 32.07 -2.45
C ALA A 52 -0.22 32.55 -3.91
N LYS A 53 0.82 32.38 -4.74
CA LYS A 53 0.82 32.70 -6.17
C LYS A 53 1.07 31.44 -6.97
N VAL A 54 0.37 31.34 -8.11
CA VAL A 54 0.64 30.31 -9.12
C VAL A 54 1.97 30.67 -9.78
N ILE A 55 2.95 29.79 -9.65
CA ILE A 55 4.29 29.94 -10.24
C ILE A 55 4.44 29.07 -11.50
N ASP A 56 3.58 28.05 -11.65
CA ASP A 56 3.44 27.26 -12.85
C ASP A 56 1.94 27.00 -13.10
N ALA A 57 1.43 27.52 -14.21
CA ALA A 57 -0.01 27.49 -14.51
C ALA A 57 -0.49 26.10 -14.97
N ASP A 58 0.36 25.35 -15.65
CA ASP A 58 0.02 24.02 -16.18
C ASP A 58 0.01 23.01 -15.02
N GLU A 59 1.04 23.03 -14.18
CA GLU A 59 1.10 22.23 -12.96
C GLU A 59 -0.06 22.57 -12.01
N TYR A 60 -0.43 23.85 -11.89
CA TYR A 60 -1.59 24.24 -11.08
C TYR A 60 -2.92 23.73 -11.64
N ALA A 61 -3.08 23.73 -12.97
CA ALA A 61 -4.26 23.13 -13.60
C ALA A 61 -4.34 21.63 -13.31
N GLU A 62 -3.22 20.92 -13.39
CA GLU A 62 -3.14 19.49 -13.05
C GLU A 62 -3.52 19.24 -11.58
N MET A 63 -3.04 20.06 -10.63
CA MET A 63 -3.44 19.93 -9.22
C MET A 63 -4.95 20.01 -9.03
N ARG A 64 -5.62 20.91 -9.77
CA ARG A 64 -7.08 21.07 -9.74
C ARG A 64 -7.77 19.86 -10.36
N GLU A 65 -7.28 19.36 -11.49
CA GLU A 65 -7.83 18.16 -12.13
C GLU A 65 -7.74 16.93 -11.23
N PHE A 66 -6.59 16.69 -10.60
CA PHE A 66 -6.42 15.60 -9.64
C PHE A 66 -7.32 15.76 -8.41
N SER A 67 -7.46 16.97 -7.86
CA SER A 67 -8.36 17.21 -6.72
C SER A 67 -9.82 16.88 -7.07
N ALA A 68 -10.28 17.29 -8.26
CA ALA A 68 -11.63 16.97 -8.73
C ALA A 68 -11.80 15.47 -9.04
N ALA A 69 -10.76 14.82 -9.57
CA ALA A 69 -10.77 13.38 -9.81
C ALA A 69 -10.85 12.58 -8.51
N ILE A 70 -10.11 12.97 -7.46
CA ILE A 70 -10.18 12.38 -6.13
C ILE A 70 -11.62 12.41 -5.58
N GLU A 71 -12.29 13.56 -5.65
CA GLU A 71 -13.68 13.67 -5.19
C GLU A 71 -14.63 12.74 -5.96
N ARG A 72 -14.51 12.69 -7.30
CA ARG A 72 -15.30 11.78 -8.14
C ARG A 72 -15.05 10.31 -7.82
N GLU A 73 -13.78 9.92 -7.68
CA GLU A 73 -13.40 8.54 -7.39
C GLU A 73 -13.90 8.10 -6.02
N ILE A 74 -13.68 8.92 -4.98
CA ILE A 74 -14.22 8.67 -3.63
C ILE A 74 -15.76 8.57 -3.70
N GLY A 75 -16.41 9.44 -4.46
CA GLY A 75 -17.86 9.42 -4.69
C GLY A 75 -18.35 8.13 -5.35
N SER A 76 -17.50 7.45 -6.11
CA SER A 76 -17.81 6.19 -6.80
C SER A 76 -17.50 4.92 -5.97
N LEU A 77 -16.81 5.05 -4.83
CA LEU A 77 -16.49 3.91 -3.96
C LEU A 77 -17.75 3.28 -3.36
N SER A 78 -17.64 2.02 -2.93
CA SER A 78 -18.73 1.30 -2.26
C SER A 78 -19.24 2.05 -1.02
N SER A 79 -20.53 1.92 -0.71
CA SER A 79 -21.12 2.65 0.42
C SER A 79 -20.56 2.15 1.76
N LYS A 80 -19.93 3.05 2.52
CA LYS A 80 -19.47 2.83 3.90
C LYS A 80 -19.76 4.07 4.76
N PRO A 81 -19.92 3.92 6.09
CA PRO A 81 -20.16 5.06 6.99
C PRO A 81 -19.10 6.17 6.86
N GLU A 82 -17.85 5.81 6.61
CA GLU A 82 -16.71 6.72 6.52
C GLU A 82 -16.68 7.51 5.20
N LYS A 83 -17.42 7.08 4.18
CA LYS A 83 -17.40 7.70 2.83
C LYS A 83 -17.79 9.17 2.86
N ALA A 84 -18.79 9.54 3.66
CA ALA A 84 -19.25 10.93 3.76
C ALA A 84 -18.18 11.84 4.35
N ALA A 85 -17.50 11.40 5.41
CA ALA A 85 -16.40 12.13 6.03
C ALA A 85 -15.19 12.24 5.08
N LEU A 86 -14.89 11.18 4.32
CA LEU A 86 -13.84 11.19 3.30
C LEU A 86 -14.12 12.22 2.20
N LEU A 87 -15.35 12.25 1.68
CA LEU A 87 -15.77 13.25 0.68
C LEU A 87 -15.62 14.66 1.22
N GLN A 88 -16.09 14.92 2.45
CA GLN A 88 -15.96 16.23 3.07
C GLN A 88 -14.49 16.71 3.14
N ARG A 89 -13.56 15.80 3.46
CA ARG A 89 -12.13 16.14 3.53
C ARG A 89 -11.48 16.30 2.16
N ALA A 90 -11.91 15.54 1.16
CA ALA A 90 -11.49 15.73 -0.22
C ALA A 90 -11.94 17.10 -0.74
N THR A 91 -13.20 17.51 -0.48
CA THR A 91 -13.68 18.85 -0.79
C THR A 91 -12.89 19.95 -0.05
N ALA A 92 -12.50 19.72 1.20
CA ALA A 92 -11.63 20.64 1.93
C ALA A 92 -10.22 20.75 1.31
N LEU A 93 -9.68 19.67 0.76
CA LEU A 93 -8.41 19.67 -0.01
C LEU A 93 -8.54 20.49 -1.29
N THR A 94 -9.61 20.31 -2.05
CA THR A 94 -9.88 21.13 -3.25
C THR A 94 -9.99 22.62 -2.89
N ALA A 95 -10.68 22.96 -1.79
CA ALA A 95 -10.77 24.33 -1.31
C ALA A 95 -9.41 24.93 -0.88
N LEU A 96 -8.46 24.11 -0.40
CA LEU A 96 -7.08 24.53 -0.14
C LEU A 96 -6.35 24.90 -1.43
N ILE A 97 -6.47 24.06 -2.45
CA ILE A 97 -5.83 24.25 -3.75
C ILE A 97 -6.40 25.48 -4.46
N GLU A 98 -7.73 25.66 -4.47
CA GLU A 98 -8.40 26.80 -5.12
C GLU A 98 -7.98 28.15 -4.51
N ARG A 99 -7.85 28.21 -3.17
CA ARG A 99 -7.38 29.42 -2.47
C ARG A 99 -5.86 29.61 -2.49
N LYS A 100 -5.12 28.74 -3.19
CA LYS A 100 -3.64 28.77 -3.28
C LYS A 100 -2.99 28.73 -1.90
N ALA A 101 -3.49 27.86 -1.02
CA ALA A 101 -2.95 27.68 0.31
C ALA A 101 -1.46 27.28 0.28
N GLY A 102 -0.78 27.38 1.42
CA GLY A 102 0.63 27.01 1.53
C GLY A 102 0.85 25.53 1.23
N SER A 103 1.98 25.19 0.62
CA SER A 103 2.28 23.80 0.21
C SER A 103 2.29 22.82 1.37
N SER A 104 2.75 23.24 2.55
CA SER A 104 2.71 22.41 3.76
C SER A 104 1.29 22.08 4.20
N GLU A 105 0.34 23.02 4.08
CA GLU A 105 -1.06 22.83 4.47
C GLU A 105 -1.77 21.86 3.52
N VAL A 106 -1.57 22.05 2.20
CA VAL A 106 -2.09 21.15 1.16
C VAL A 106 -1.53 19.73 1.35
N ALA A 107 -0.22 19.63 1.58
CA ALA A 107 0.43 18.34 1.77
C ALA A 107 -0.04 17.61 3.03
N GLN A 108 -0.29 18.32 4.12
CA GLN A 108 -0.85 17.74 5.34
C GLN A 108 -2.27 17.22 5.09
N GLN A 109 -3.13 18.01 4.46
CA GLN A 109 -4.50 17.61 4.16
C GLN A 109 -4.55 16.40 3.20
N ALA A 110 -3.75 16.42 2.14
CA ALA A 110 -3.71 15.32 1.16
C ALA A 110 -3.27 14.00 1.81
N ARG A 111 -2.21 14.01 2.64
CA ARG A 111 -1.79 12.83 3.41
C ARG A 111 -2.88 12.37 4.37
N HIS A 112 -3.57 13.29 5.03
CA HIS A 112 -4.65 12.95 5.95
C HIS A 112 -5.83 12.27 5.22
N VAL A 113 -6.21 12.77 4.04
CA VAL A 113 -7.22 12.10 3.21
C VAL A 113 -6.74 10.71 2.78
N ALA A 114 -5.47 10.56 2.40
CA ALA A 114 -4.89 9.29 1.98
C ALA A 114 -4.88 8.24 3.10
N GLU A 115 -4.54 8.64 4.33
CA GLU A 115 -4.60 7.80 5.53
C GLU A 115 -6.03 7.31 5.81
N GLN A 116 -7.00 8.21 5.77
CA GLN A 116 -8.40 7.85 5.99
C GLN A 116 -8.96 6.98 4.87
N LEU A 117 -8.56 7.23 3.62
CA LEU A 117 -8.94 6.42 2.47
C LEU A 117 -8.43 4.98 2.65
N LEU A 118 -7.17 4.81 3.05
CA LEU A 118 -6.59 3.49 3.30
C LEU A 118 -7.28 2.78 4.48
N ALA A 119 -7.65 3.51 5.52
CA ALA A 119 -8.39 2.96 6.65
C ALA A 119 -9.78 2.44 6.25
N ALA A 120 -10.50 3.18 5.40
CA ALA A 120 -11.83 2.81 4.95
C ALA A 120 -11.82 1.79 3.79
N TYR A 121 -10.85 1.87 2.88
CA TYR A 121 -10.75 1.06 1.66
C TYR A 121 -9.31 0.55 1.48
N PRO A 122 -8.90 -0.44 2.27
CA PRO A 122 -7.53 -0.93 2.25
C PRO A 122 -7.20 -1.59 0.91
N PHE A 123 -5.96 -1.39 0.47
CA PHE A 123 -5.33 -2.11 -0.63
C PHE A 123 -3.93 -2.55 -0.17
N PRO A 124 -3.29 -3.51 -0.87
CA PRO A 124 -1.96 -3.95 -0.47
C PRO A 124 -0.93 -2.80 -0.52
N ILE A 125 -0.31 -2.53 0.62
CA ILE A 125 0.66 -1.44 0.83
C ILE A 125 2.02 -1.95 1.34
N ALA A 126 2.14 -3.24 1.61
CA ALA A 126 3.37 -3.85 2.07
C ALA A 126 3.88 -4.88 1.05
N PRO A 127 5.19 -4.99 0.83
CA PRO A 127 5.74 -6.15 0.15
C PRO A 127 5.52 -7.42 1.01
N ALA A 128 5.10 -8.51 0.38
CA ALA A 128 4.87 -9.79 1.05
C ALA A 128 6.15 -10.41 1.68
N GLN A 129 7.32 -10.02 1.16
CA GLN A 129 8.63 -10.41 1.65
C GLN A 129 9.61 -9.26 1.50
N ALA A 130 10.71 -9.27 2.26
CA ALA A 130 11.75 -8.25 2.14
C ALA A 130 12.19 -8.08 0.68
N PRO A 131 12.08 -6.86 0.10
CA PRO A 131 12.50 -6.61 -1.27
C PRO A 131 14.00 -6.83 -1.44
N LYS A 132 14.40 -7.48 -2.54
CA LYS A 132 15.81 -7.75 -2.84
C LYS A 132 16.40 -6.60 -3.65
N LEU A 133 17.21 -5.75 -3.03
CA LEU A 133 17.76 -4.55 -3.67
C LEU A 133 18.60 -4.86 -4.92
N ALA A 134 19.37 -5.95 -4.92
CA ALA A 134 20.15 -6.38 -6.09
C ALA A 134 19.26 -6.75 -7.29
N GLN A 135 18.08 -7.30 -7.05
CA GLN A 135 17.10 -7.57 -8.11
C GLN A 135 16.51 -6.25 -8.62
N GLY A 136 16.17 -5.32 -7.70
CA GLY A 136 15.71 -3.98 -8.04
C GLY A 136 16.71 -3.21 -8.90
N GLU A 137 17.99 -3.26 -8.56
CA GLU A 137 19.08 -2.66 -9.35
C GLU A 137 19.15 -3.24 -10.76
N LYS A 138 19.16 -4.57 -10.89
CA LYS A 138 19.20 -5.25 -12.19
C LYS A 138 18.02 -4.83 -13.08
N LEU A 139 16.81 -4.79 -12.51
CA LEU A 139 15.62 -4.38 -13.23
C LEU A 139 15.66 -2.90 -13.60
N TYR A 140 16.15 -2.04 -12.71
CA TYR A 140 16.27 -0.61 -12.96
C TYR A 140 17.19 -0.34 -14.15
N GLN A 141 18.35 -1.00 -14.20
CA GLN A 141 19.28 -0.87 -15.33
C GLN A 141 18.65 -1.37 -16.64
N ALA A 142 17.82 -2.41 -16.59
CA ALA A 142 17.17 -2.97 -17.77
C ALA A 142 15.96 -2.15 -18.27
N GLN A 143 15.16 -1.58 -17.35
CA GLN A 143 13.82 -1.04 -17.66
C GLN A 143 13.70 0.48 -17.50
N CYS A 144 14.52 1.09 -16.64
CA CYS A 144 14.31 2.47 -16.18
C CYS A 144 15.46 3.40 -16.58
N ALA A 145 16.71 2.91 -16.60
CA ALA A 145 17.91 3.72 -16.81
C ALA A 145 17.96 4.42 -18.19
N ALA A 146 17.27 3.90 -19.20
CA ALA A 146 17.21 4.54 -20.51
C ALA A 146 16.57 5.94 -20.47
N CYS A 147 15.60 6.16 -19.57
CA CYS A 147 14.95 7.45 -19.35
C CYS A 147 15.50 8.17 -18.12
N HIS A 148 15.64 7.46 -16.99
CA HIS A 148 16.03 8.07 -15.71
C HIS A 148 17.56 8.15 -15.49
N GLY A 149 18.36 7.60 -16.40
CA GLY A 149 19.82 7.56 -16.29
C GLY A 149 20.33 6.43 -15.38
N VAL A 150 21.57 5.99 -15.60
CA VAL A 150 22.19 4.88 -14.85
C VAL A 150 22.26 5.17 -13.35
N GLN A 151 22.46 6.45 -12.99
CA GLN A 151 22.54 6.93 -11.61
C GLN A 151 21.21 7.50 -11.08
N GLY A 152 20.14 7.50 -11.88
CA GLY A 152 18.85 8.06 -11.49
C GLY A 152 18.71 9.56 -11.58
N LYS A 153 19.54 10.24 -12.39
CA LYS A 153 19.57 11.71 -12.49
C LYS A 153 18.55 12.31 -13.47
N GLY A 154 17.68 11.50 -14.06
CA GLY A 154 16.75 11.96 -15.10
C GLY A 154 17.44 12.30 -16.43
N ASP A 155 18.69 11.87 -16.62
CA ASP A 155 19.59 12.22 -17.73
C ASP A 155 19.81 11.03 -18.69
N GLY A 156 18.87 10.08 -18.73
CA GLY A 156 18.95 8.94 -19.62
C GLY A 156 18.97 9.35 -21.10
N LYS A 157 19.49 8.47 -21.96
CA LYS A 157 19.58 8.72 -23.41
C LYS A 157 18.24 9.09 -24.07
N LEU A 158 17.11 8.68 -23.47
CA LEU A 158 15.77 9.00 -23.96
C LEU A 158 15.17 10.25 -23.32
N ALA A 159 15.82 10.87 -22.32
CA ALA A 159 15.26 11.96 -21.53
C ALA A 159 15.01 13.23 -22.35
N ALA A 160 15.93 13.60 -23.24
CA ALA A 160 15.95 14.91 -23.92
C ALA A 160 14.69 15.23 -24.76
N GLY A 161 13.88 14.23 -25.13
CA GLY A 161 12.65 14.40 -25.90
C GLY A 161 11.35 14.31 -25.09
N LEU A 162 11.42 14.08 -23.79
CA LEU A 162 10.24 13.81 -22.96
C LEU A 162 9.75 15.07 -22.24
N LYS A 163 8.42 15.24 -22.21
CA LYS A 163 7.74 16.26 -21.42
C LYS A 163 6.61 15.60 -20.61
N PRO A 164 6.60 15.71 -19.27
CA PRO A 164 7.67 16.27 -18.44
C PRO A 164 8.98 15.47 -18.54
N MET A 165 10.10 16.09 -18.14
CA MET A 165 11.40 15.41 -18.05
C MET A 165 11.33 14.26 -17.04
N PRO A 166 12.06 13.15 -17.26
CA PRO A 166 12.14 12.08 -16.28
C PRO A 166 12.63 12.58 -14.92
N THR A 167 12.01 12.09 -13.85
CA THR A 167 12.38 12.45 -12.48
C THR A 167 13.85 12.15 -12.19
N ASP A 168 14.55 13.15 -11.64
CA ASP A 168 15.83 12.99 -10.95
C ASP A 168 15.58 12.45 -9.54
N PHE A 169 15.86 11.17 -9.34
CA PHE A 169 15.74 10.46 -8.06
C PHE A 169 16.84 10.80 -7.07
N THR A 170 17.89 11.54 -7.48
CA THR A 170 18.98 11.96 -6.61
C THR A 170 18.68 13.29 -5.88
N GLN A 171 17.67 14.03 -6.32
CA GLN A 171 17.25 15.29 -5.70
C GLN A 171 16.67 15.07 -4.30
N ARG A 172 17.42 15.53 -3.29
CA ARG A 172 17.16 15.26 -1.87
C ARG A 172 15.80 15.71 -1.38
N ASP A 173 15.40 16.93 -1.73
CA ASP A 173 14.15 17.50 -1.23
C ASP A 173 12.95 16.69 -1.71
N ARG A 174 12.91 16.33 -3.01
CA ARG A 174 11.84 15.52 -3.58
C ARG A 174 11.91 14.07 -3.09
N ALA A 175 13.10 13.46 -3.06
CA ALA A 175 13.29 12.08 -2.59
C ALA A 175 12.88 11.90 -1.11
N GLY A 176 13.14 12.90 -0.27
CA GLY A 176 12.78 12.89 1.15
C GLY A 176 11.26 12.94 1.40
N GLN A 177 10.47 13.43 0.44
CA GLN A 177 9.02 13.44 0.52
C GLN A 177 8.38 12.12 0.09
N ARG A 178 9.06 11.33 -0.74
CA ARG A 178 8.53 10.08 -1.31
C ARG A 178 8.76 8.88 -0.43
N SER A 179 7.77 7.99 -0.38
CA SER A 179 7.85 6.68 0.25
C SER A 179 8.08 5.58 -0.80
N PRO A 180 8.62 4.40 -0.42
CA PRO A 180 8.66 3.26 -1.33
C PRO A 180 7.28 2.86 -1.87
N LEU A 181 6.20 3.02 -1.09
CA LEU A 181 4.84 2.78 -1.52
C LEU A 181 4.45 3.70 -2.69
N ALA A 182 4.77 5.00 -2.58
CA ALA A 182 4.52 5.96 -3.66
C ALA A 182 5.25 5.57 -4.94
N LEU A 183 6.53 5.16 -4.82
CA LEU A 183 7.32 4.68 -5.96
C LEU A 183 6.73 3.40 -6.55
N HIS A 184 6.28 2.45 -5.72
CA HIS A 184 5.62 1.23 -6.16
C HIS A 184 4.33 1.53 -6.94
N GLN A 185 3.52 2.49 -6.48
CA GLN A 185 2.30 2.89 -7.21
C GLN A 185 2.64 3.53 -8.56
N ALA A 186 3.61 4.43 -8.61
CA ALA A 186 4.07 5.04 -9.86
C ALA A 186 4.63 4.00 -10.83
N ILE A 187 5.39 3.00 -10.34
CA ILE A 187 5.89 1.89 -11.16
C ILE A 187 4.74 1.01 -11.65
N THR A 188 3.75 0.73 -10.81
CA THR A 188 2.64 -0.17 -11.14
C THR A 188 1.73 0.43 -12.20
N SER A 189 1.26 1.65 -11.97
CA SER A 189 0.22 2.29 -12.78
C SER A 189 0.78 3.21 -13.86
N GLY A 190 2.05 3.61 -13.75
CA GLY A 190 2.60 4.72 -14.52
C GLY A 190 2.11 6.07 -13.99
N ILE A 191 2.37 7.12 -14.77
CA ILE A 191 1.91 8.48 -14.50
C ILE A 191 1.15 8.96 -15.74
N ALA A 192 -0.17 9.10 -15.58
CA ALA A 192 -1.06 9.57 -16.65
C ALA A 192 -0.59 10.94 -17.19
N GLY A 193 -0.72 11.15 -18.49
CA GLY A 193 -0.27 12.39 -19.14
C GLY A 193 1.25 12.49 -19.38
N THR A 194 2.03 11.48 -19.00
CA THR A 194 3.50 11.46 -19.19
C THR A 194 3.96 10.25 -20.01
N ALA A 195 5.25 10.21 -20.35
CA ALA A 195 5.89 9.05 -20.97
C ALA A 195 6.15 7.88 -20.00
N MET A 196 5.87 8.04 -18.69
CA MET A 196 6.07 7.01 -17.69
C MET A 196 4.92 6.00 -17.72
N GLN A 197 5.09 4.93 -18.49
CA GLN A 197 4.14 3.82 -18.55
C GLN A 197 4.10 3.00 -17.25
N GLY A 198 3.01 2.25 -17.07
CA GLY A 198 2.89 1.28 -15.98
C GLY A 198 3.59 -0.04 -16.28
N TYR A 199 4.19 -0.63 -15.24
CA TYR A 199 4.92 -1.90 -15.28
C TYR A 199 4.17 -3.03 -14.56
N ALA A 200 2.83 -3.02 -14.65
CA ALA A 200 1.97 -4.05 -14.07
C ALA A 200 2.26 -5.47 -14.59
N SER A 201 2.97 -5.61 -15.71
CA SER A 201 3.45 -6.88 -16.27
C SER A 201 4.60 -7.52 -15.47
N LEU A 202 5.35 -6.74 -14.68
CA LEU A 202 6.32 -7.28 -13.72
C LEU A 202 5.59 -7.96 -12.56
N SER A 203 6.26 -8.87 -11.86
CA SER A 203 5.72 -9.41 -10.60
C SER A 203 5.61 -8.29 -9.55
N ASP A 204 4.72 -8.45 -8.57
CA ASP A 204 4.60 -7.45 -7.50
C ASP A 204 5.89 -7.37 -6.68
N GLU A 205 6.54 -8.51 -6.46
CA GLU A 205 7.85 -8.62 -5.80
C GLU A 205 8.94 -7.83 -6.55
N ASP A 206 8.96 -7.89 -7.88
CA ASP A 206 9.89 -7.12 -8.72
C ASP A 206 9.61 -5.62 -8.67
N ARG A 207 8.33 -5.22 -8.68
CA ARG A 207 7.94 -3.81 -8.55
C ARG A 207 8.33 -3.24 -7.18
N TRP A 208 8.18 -4.02 -6.11
CA TRP A 208 8.66 -3.63 -4.79
C TRP A 208 10.19 -3.56 -4.72
N ALA A 209 10.91 -4.49 -5.36
CA ALA A 209 12.36 -4.44 -5.46
C ALA A 209 12.84 -3.17 -6.17
N LEU A 210 12.20 -2.81 -7.29
CA LEU A 210 12.45 -1.54 -8.00
C LEU A 210 12.17 -0.33 -7.11
N ALA A 211 11.01 -0.28 -6.46
CA ALA A 211 10.61 0.83 -5.60
C ALA A 211 11.60 1.06 -4.46
N PHE A 212 12.02 0.00 -3.78
CA PHE A 212 13.03 0.09 -2.72
C PHE A 212 14.39 0.50 -3.27
N TYR A 213 14.84 -0.06 -4.40
CA TYR A 213 16.11 0.35 -5.02
C TYR A 213 16.12 1.84 -5.36
N VAL A 214 15.12 2.32 -6.11
CA VAL A 214 14.98 3.74 -6.48
C VAL A 214 14.95 4.64 -5.25
N SER A 215 14.26 4.22 -4.18
CA SER A 215 14.19 4.97 -2.92
C SER A 215 15.53 5.17 -2.19
N THR A 216 16.58 4.46 -2.60
CA THR A 216 17.94 4.59 -2.05
C THR A 216 18.87 5.47 -2.87
N LEU A 217 18.52 5.83 -4.11
CA LEU A 217 19.41 6.53 -5.05
C LEU A 217 19.79 7.93 -4.58
N ALA A 218 18.93 8.58 -3.80
CA ALA A 218 19.22 9.88 -3.20
C ALA A 218 20.28 9.81 -2.09
N TYR A 219 20.52 8.65 -1.48
CA TYR A 219 21.25 8.50 -0.22
C TYR A 219 22.66 7.96 -0.39
N SER A 220 23.62 8.62 0.24
CA SER A 220 25.03 8.24 0.25
C SER A 220 25.31 6.98 1.08
N ALA A 221 26.45 6.33 0.80
CA ALA A 221 26.92 5.22 1.63
C ALA A 221 27.18 5.64 3.09
N GLN A 222 27.65 6.88 3.30
CA GLN A 222 27.89 7.42 4.63
C GLN A 222 26.59 7.58 5.44
N GLU A 223 25.50 8.05 4.82
CA GLU A 223 24.19 8.12 5.48
C GLU A 223 23.68 6.73 5.89
N LYS A 224 23.87 5.71 5.03
CA LYS A 224 23.48 4.33 5.35
C LYS A 224 24.23 3.79 6.57
N VAL A 225 25.53 4.09 6.69
CA VAL A 225 26.34 3.72 7.86
C VAL A 225 25.90 4.48 9.11
N ALA A 226 25.66 5.79 9.00
CA ALA A 226 25.19 6.61 10.13
C ALA A 226 23.81 6.17 10.64
N GLY A 227 22.91 5.77 9.74
CA GLY A 227 21.58 5.28 10.07
C GLY A 227 21.59 3.98 10.88
N LYS A 228 22.55 3.09 10.62
CA LYS A 228 22.73 1.85 11.39
C LYS A 228 22.91 2.13 12.88
N ALA A 229 23.86 3.00 13.22
CA ALA A 229 24.16 3.34 14.61
C ALA A 229 22.94 3.97 15.32
N GLN A 230 22.18 4.81 14.61
CA GLN A 230 20.97 5.44 15.15
C GLN A 230 19.84 4.43 15.37
N TRP A 231 19.65 3.49 14.44
CA TRP A 231 18.63 2.45 14.54
C TRP A 231 18.90 1.49 15.70
N GLU A 232 20.15 1.02 15.84
CA GLU A 232 20.55 0.10 16.90
C GLU A 232 20.46 0.72 18.30
N ALA A 233 20.72 2.03 18.42
CA ALA A 233 20.70 2.75 19.69
C ALA A 233 19.29 3.21 20.15
N ALA A 234 18.26 3.09 19.31
CA ALA A 234 16.95 3.71 19.57
C ALA A 234 15.76 2.73 19.50
N PRO A 235 15.44 1.99 20.57
CA PRO A 235 14.26 1.11 20.63
C PRO A 235 12.94 1.84 20.33
N ALA A 236 12.81 3.11 20.74
CA ALA A 236 11.64 3.94 20.43
C ALA A 236 11.48 4.21 18.93
N LEU A 237 12.57 4.25 18.17
CA LEU A 237 12.56 4.37 16.71
C LEU A 237 12.14 3.03 16.07
N GLN A 238 12.62 1.91 16.61
CA GLN A 238 12.23 0.58 16.14
C GLN A 238 10.72 0.33 16.28
N ALA A 239 10.13 0.80 17.39
CA ALA A 239 8.69 0.73 17.59
C ALA A 239 7.87 1.55 16.56
N LYS A 240 8.46 2.59 15.95
CA LYS A 240 7.82 3.41 14.91
C LYS A 240 7.83 2.76 13.53
N VAL A 241 8.72 1.79 13.29
CA VAL A 241 8.82 1.06 12.01
C VAL A 241 8.66 -0.43 12.27
N PRO A 242 7.45 -0.88 12.67
CA PRO A 242 7.21 -2.25 13.11
C PRO A 242 7.46 -3.29 12.01
N GLY A 243 7.18 -2.96 10.75
CA GLY A 243 7.19 -3.93 9.66
C GLY A 243 7.42 -3.32 8.29
N LEU A 244 7.35 -4.17 7.27
CA LEU A 244 7.51 -3.78 5.87
C LEU A 244 6.44 -2.78 5.40
N GLY A 245 5.20 -2.86 5.90
CA GLY A 245 4.14 -1.90 5.58
C GLY A 245 4.45 -0.50 6.12
N ALA A 246 4.83 -0.40 7.39
CA ALA A 246 5.33 0.84 7.97
C ALA A 246 6.55 1.39 7.20
N LEU A 247 7.53 0.54 6.86
CA LEU A 247 8.72 0.98 6.11
C LEU A 247 8.37 1.42 4.67
N ALA A 248 7.45 0.74 4.01
CA ALA A 248 6.99 1.08 2.67
C ALA A 248 6.28 2.43 2.63
N GLN A 249 5.57 2.81 3.68
CA GLN A 249 4.92 4.12 3.79
C GLN A 249 5.86 5.23 4.30
N LEU A 250 6.98 4.86 4.91
CA LEU A 250 7.86 5.82 5.58
C LEU A 250 8.60 6.72 4.59
N SER A 251 8.27 8.01 4.56
CA SER A 251 9.11 9.06 3.97
C SER A 251 10.05 9.67 5.00
N GLU A 252 11.14 10.29 4.54
CA GLU A 252 12.04 11.03 5.43
C GLU A 252 11.33 12.21 6.11
N ALA A 253 10.50 12.93 5.35
CA ALA A 253 9.66 14.00 5.88
C ALA A 253 8.70 13.49 6.96
N GLY A 254 8.03 12.35 6.72
CA GLY A 254 7.14 11.73 7.70
C GLY A 254 7.87 11.29 8.97
N LEU A 255 9.05 10.69 8.82
CA LEU A 255 9.86 10.30 9.97
C LEU A 255 10.31 11.53 10.79
N ARG A 256 10.70 12.62 10.12
CA ARG A 256 11.07 13.89 10.77
C ARG A 256 9.90 14.48 11.55
N GLN A 257 8.70 14.48 10.98
CA GLN A 257 7.47 14.93 11.65
C GLN A 257 7.14 14.10 12.90
N SER A 258 7.57 12.84 12.95
CA SER A 258 7.40 11.98 14.12
C SER A 258 8.39 12.26 15.28
N GLY A 259 9.21 13.31 15.17
CA GLY A 259 10.17 13.76 16.17
C GLY A 259 11.61 13.27 15.98
N VAL A 260 11.93 12.65 14.85
CA VAL A 260 13.27 12.11 14.56
C VAL A 260 14.08 13.12 13.75
N ALA A 261 14.92 13.92 14.41
CA ALA A 261 15.68 14.99 13.76
C ALA A 261 16.58 14.47 12.60
N GLN A 262 17.31 13.37 12.83
CA GLN A 262 18.19 12.73 11.85
C GLN A 262 17.47 11.65 11.03
N ALA A 263 16.32 11.99 10.43
CA ALA A 263 15.50 11.05 9.68
C ALA A 263 16.21 10.46 8.43
N GLY A 264 17.02 11.26 7.73
CA GLY A 264 17.65 10.87 6.46
C GLY A 264 18.53 9.62 6.57
N PRO A 265 19.53 9.60 7.47
CA PRO A 265 20.36 8.41 7.70
C PRO A 265 19.55 7.16 8.07
N VAL A 266 18.56 7.28 8.96
CA VAL A 266 17.69 6.15 9.34
C VAL A 266 16.95 5.59 8.14
N VAL A 267 16.33 6.46 7.34
CA VAL A 267 15.61 6.07 6.12
C VAL A 267 16.55 5.43 5.10
N ALA A 268 17.75 6.00 4.92
CA ALA A 268 18.78 5.44 4.05
C ALA A 268 19.12 3.99 4.43
N TYR A 269 19.36 3.77 5.73
CA TYR A 269 19.71 2.47 6.27
C TYR A 269 18.57 1.46 6.10
N LEU A 270 17.37 1.78 6.59
CA LEU A 270 16.23 0.86 6.55
C LEU A 270 15.80 0.51 5.13
N ARG A 271 15.78 1.47 4.19
CA ARG A 271 15.44 1.19 2.78
C ARG A 271 16.51 0.37 2.06
N SER A 272 17.77 0.45 2.51
CA SER A 272 18.86 -0.39 1.98
C SER A 272 18.86 -1.82 2.55
N GLN A 273 18.18 -2.04 3.68
CA GLN A 273 18.13 -3.31 4.41
C GLN A 273 16.69 -3.60 4.93
N PRO A 274 15.69 -3.75 4.04
CA PRO A 274 14.30 -3.95 4.44
C PRO A 274 14.05 -5.26 5.22
N GLU A 275 14.98 -6.21 5.17
CA GLU A 275 14.97 -7.42 5.97
C GLU A 275 15.02 -7.15 7.48
N LEU A 276 15.55 -6.01 7.92
CA LEU A 276 15.68 -5.66 9.34
C LEU A 276 14.33 -5.47 10.05
N VAL A 277 13.31 -5.06 9.30
CA VAL A 277 11.94 -4.90 9.81
C VAL A 277 11.02 -6.04 9.34
N SER A 278 11.57 -7.01 8.59
CA SER A 278 10.81 -8.17 8.16
C SER A 278 10.57 -9.13 9.31
N ARG A 279 9.33 -9.58 9.45
CA ARG A 279 8.94 -10.52 10.49
C ARG A 279 8.87 -11.93 9.94
N SER A 280 9.19 -12.91 10.78
CA SER A 280 8.82 -14.29 10.49
C SER A 280 7.29 -14.41 10.44
N PRO A 281 6.73 -15.38 9.70
CA PRO A 281 5.27 -15.55 9.66
C PRO A 281 4.64 -15.70 11.05
N ALA A 282 5.29 -16.41 11.97
CA ALA A 282 4.84 -16.55 13.35
C ALA A 282 4.84 -15.20 14.10
N ALA A 283 5.88 -14.37 13.91
CA ALA A 283 5.95 -13.04 14.52
C ALA A 283 4.90 -12.09 13.92
N SER A 284 4.59 -12.18 12.62
CA SER A 284 3.53 -11.40 11.97
C SER A 284 2.13 -11.75 12.50
N ILE A 285 1.84 -13.05 12.68
CA ILE A 285 0.60 -13.49 13.32
C ILE A 285 0.53 -13.01 14.78
N ALA A 286 1.60 -13.19 15.56
CA ALA A 286 1.66 -12.72 16.95
C ALA A 286 1.45 -11.21 17.06
N PHE A 287 2.03 -10.42 16.15
CA PHE A 287 1.82 -8.98 16.06
C PHE A 287 0.34 -8.65 15.81
N SER A 288 -0.29 -9.30 14.84
CA SER A 288 -1.73 -9.14 14.54
C SER A 288 -2.58 -9.40 15.78
N LYS A 289 -2.33 -10.52 16.47
CA LYS A 289 -3.02 -10.91 17.70
C LYS A 289 -2.87 -9.86 18.81
N SER A 290 -1.67 -9.31 19.01
CA SER A 290 -1.42 -8.25 20.00
C SER A 290 -2.18 -6.97 19.66
N ARG A 291 -2.07 -6.49 18.41
CA ARG A 291 -2.71 -5.23 17.98
C ARG A 291 -4.23 -5.29 18.06
N ILE A 292 -4.84 -6.45 17.78
CA ILE A 292 -6.28 -6.66 17.95
C ILE A 292 -6.67 -6.54 19.45
N LYS A 293 -5.90 -7.13 20.37
CA LYS A 293 -6.16 -7.01 21.81
C LYS A 293 -6.05 -5.56 22.29
N GLU A 294 -5.02 -4.86 21.85
CA GLU A 294 -4.81 -3.45 22.18
C GLU A 294 -5.91 -2.57 21.58
N SER A 295 -6.34 -2.83 20.35
CA SER A 295 -7.49 -2.20 19.71
C SER A 295 -8.75 -2.37 20.55
N LEU A 296 -9.04 -3.60 21.02
CA LEU A 296 -10.22 -3.86 21.85
C LEU A 296 -10.13 -3.13 23.22
N ALA A 297 -8.93 -3.05 23.80
CA ALA A 297 -8.71 -2.29 25.02
C ALA A 297 -8.98 -0.78 24.81
N ALA A 298 -8.48 -0.20 23.71
CA ALA A 298 -8.77 1.18 23.34
C ALA A 298 -10.27 1.41 23.09
N ALA A 299 -10.95 0.49 22.41
CA ALA A 299 -12.39 0.56 22.16
C ALA A 299 -13.21 0.56 23.47
N ARG A 300 -12.82 -0.27 24.46
CA ARG A 300 -13.45 -0.28 25.79
C ARG A 300 -13.30 1.05 26.53
N LEU A 301 -12.21 1.77 26.28
CA LEU A 301 -11.95 3.10 26.82
C LEU A 301 -12.58 4.23 25.99
N ARG A 302 -13.36 3.90 24.94
CA ARG A 302 -13.90 4.84 23.94
C ARG A 302 -12.82 5.70 23.27
N ALA A 303 -11.60 5.19 23.17
CA ALA A 303 -10.53 5.79 22.40
C ALA A 303 -10.62 5.34 20.93
N THR A 304 -11.75 5.66 20.28
CA THR A 304 -12.13 5.14 18.95
C THR A 304 -11.08 5.38 17.87
N PRO A 305 -10.45 6.58 17.75
CA PRO A 305 -9.38 6.80 16.77
C PRO A 305 -8.19 5.85 16.94
N GLU A 306 -7.79 5.61 18.19
CA GLU A 306 -6.68 4.72 18.51
C GLU A 306 -7.05 3.25 18.27
N ALA A 307 -8.28 2.86 18.61
CA ALA A 307 -8.79 1.52 18.35
C ALA A 307 -8.80 1.20 16.85
N ILE A 308 -9.31 2.10 16.02
CA ILE A 308 -9.30 1.95 14.54
C ILE A 308 -7.87 1.81 14.02
N ARG A 309 -6.96 2.69 14.48
CA ARG A 309 -5.55 2.67 14.08
C ARG A 309 -4.88 1.34 14.41
N LEU A 310 -5.09 0.81 15.61
CA LEU A 310 -4.56 -0.48 16.05
C LEU A 310 -5.16 -1.66 15.27
N ALA A 311 -6.48 -1.63 15.02
CA ALA A 311 -7.16 -2.66 14.22
C ALA A 311 -6.65 -2.70 12.76
N LEU A 312 -6.35 -1.52 12.19
CA LEU A 312 -5.76 -1.42 10.86
C LEU A 312 -4.32 -1.92 10.84
N ALA A 313 -3.50 -1.51 11.82
CA ALA A 313 -2.11 -1.97 11.95
C ALA A 313 -2.03 -3.50 12.09
N ALA A 314 -2.99 -4.13 12.78
CA ALA A 314 -3.05 -5.59 12.88
C ALA A 314 -3.13 -6.28 11.51
N TYR A 315 -3.87 -5.69 10.57
CA TYR A 315 -3.98 -6.22 9.21
C TYR A 315 -2.73 -5.86 8.39
N LEU A 316 -2.40 -4.57 8.27
CA LEU A 316 -1.38 -4.08 7.33
C LEU A 316 0.06 -4.46 7.73
N ASP A 317 0.41 -4.33 9.01
CA ASP A 317 1.77 -4.62 9.49
C ASP A 317 1.93 -6.07 10.00
N GLY A 318 0.83 -6.82 10.05
CA GLY A 318 0.76 -8.18 10.57
C GLY A 318 0.26 -9.18 9.52
N PHE A 319 -1.05 -9.27 9.36
CA PHE A 319 -1.67 -10.34 8.58
C PHE A 319 -1.38 -10.27 7.07
N GLU A 320 -1.33 -9.08 6.49
CA GLU A 320 -1.05 -8.85 5.05
C GLU A 320 0.26 -9.55 4.61
N ALA A 321 1.31 -9.49 5.45
CA ALA A 321 2.60 -10.10 5.16
C ALA A 321 2.56 -11.63 5.04
N VAL A 322 1.58 -12.29 5.65
CA VAL A 322 1.44 -13.75 5.62
C VAL A 322 0.29 -14.21 4.72
N GLU A 323 -0.56 -13.30 4.27
CA GLU A 323 -1.74 -13.56 3.44
C GLU A 323 -1.39 -14.40 2.19
N PRO A 324 -0.35 -14.09 1.38
CA PRO A 324 -0.06 -14.85 0.16
C PRO A 324 0.39 -16.29 0.45
N ALA A 325 1.19 -16.46 1.50
CA ALA A 325 1.68 -17.78 1.92
C ALA A 325 0.54 -18.62 2.52
N LEU A 326 -0.36 -17.99 3.28
CA LEU A 326 -1.53 -18.66 3.83
C LEU A 326 -2.53 -19.01 2.74
N ARG A 327 -2.83 -18.10 1.81
CA ARG A 327 -3.79 -18.33 0.72
C ARG A 327 -3.39 -19.50 -0.17
N LYS A 328 -2.10 -19.66 -0.45
CA LYS A 328 -1.57 -20.83 -1.19
C LYS A 328 -1.80 -22.15 -0.46
N ARG A 329 -1.95 -22.14 0.87
CA ARG A 329 -2.13 -23.33 1.71
C ARG A 329 -3.59 -23.58 2.09
N ASP A 330 -4.32 -22.53 2.40
CA ASP A 330 -5.73 -22.55 2.80
C ASP A 330 -6.42 -21.21 2.44
N GLU A 331 -6.91 -21.16 1.20
CA GLU A 331 -7.63 -20.00 0.67
C GLU A 331 -8.90 -19.66 1.47
N LYS A 332 -9.60 -20.68 1.99
CA LYS A 332 -10.85 -20.49 2.75
C LYS A 332 -10.57 -19.83 4.09
N LEU A 333 -9.53 -20.27 4.79
CA LEU A 333 -9.10 -19.68 6.05
C LEU A 333 -8.64 -18.23 5.83
N THR A 334 -7.85 -17.96 4.79
CA THR A 334 -7.45 -16.59 4.45
C THR A 334 -8.64 -15.66 4.24
N ALA A 335 -9.58 -16.06 3.37
CA ALA A 335 -10.77 -15.25 3.08
C ALA A 335 -11.65 -15.04 4.33
N LEU A 336 -11.74 -16.03 5.21
CA LEU A 336 -12.48 -15.92 6.46
C LEU A 336 -11.81 -14.92 7.42
N ILE A 337 -10.49 -14.92 7.53
CA ILE A 337 -9.75 -13.96 8.37
C ILE A 337 -9.92 -12.54 7.83
N GLU A 338 -9.73 -12.33 6.53
CA GLU A 338 -9.90 -11.00 5.90
C GLU A 338 -11.28 -10.42 6.16
N LYS A 339 -12.33 -11.23 5.95
CA LYS A 339 -13.71 -10.86 6.24
C LYS A 339 -13.90 -10.50 7.72
N THR A 340 -13.42 -11.36 8.62
CA THR A 340 -13.59 -11.17 10.07
C THR A 340 -12.82 -9.95 10.58
N MET A 341 -11.63 -9.66 10.03
CA MET A 341 -10.88 -8.44 10.36
C MET A 341 -11.59 -7.18 9.86
N SER A 342 -12.22 -7.24 8.68
CA SER A 342 -13.05 -6.13 8.19
C SER A 342 -14.29 -5.91 9.06
N GLU A 343 -14.98 -6.98 9.46
CA GLU A 343 -16.12 -6.91 10.39
C GLU A 343 -15.71 -6.33 11.74
N TYR A 344 -14.56 -6.77 12.28
CA TYR A 344 -14.00 -6.23 13.53
C TYR A 344 -13.79 -4.72 13.44
N ARG A 345 -13.11 -4.24 12.39
CA ARG A 345 -12.89 -2.80 12.18
C ARG A 345 -14.19 -2.00 12.10
N ALA A 346 -15.21 -2.52 11.42
CA ALA A 346 -16.51 -1.87 11.36
C ALA A 346 -17.13 -1.74 12.77
N THR A 347 -17.12 -2.81 13.57
CA THR A 347 -17.67 -2.77 14.93
C THR A 347 -16.91 -1.84 15.89
N VAL A 348 -15.58 -1.72 15.73
CA VAL A 348 -14.78 -0.76 16.50
C VAL A 348 -15.12 0.68 16.08
N THR A 349 -15.33 0.92 14.79
CA THR A 349 -15.69 2.24 14.25
C THR A 349 -17.08 2.68 14.69
N GLU A 350 -18.03 1.74 14.75
CA GLU A 350 -19.40 1.96 15.24
C GLU A 350 -19.49 1.99 16.78
N GLU A 351 -18.36 1.90 17.49
CA GLU A 351 -18.28 1.83 18.96
C GLU A 351 -19.11 0.70 19.60
N HIS A 352 -19.41 -0.36 18.83
CA HIS A 352 -20.22 -1.48 19.29
C HIS A 352 -19.37 -2.53 20.05
N VAL A 353 -18.89 -2.16 21.24
CA VAL A 353 -17.96 -2.95 22.07
C VAL A 353 -18.38 -4.42 22.28
N PRO A 354 -19.65 -4.78 22.57
CA PRO A 354 -20.03 -6.19 22.73
C PRO A 354 -19.78 -7.08 21.50
N ASN A 355 -19.96 -6.53 20.30
CA ASN A 355 -19.69 -7.26 19.06
C ASN A 355 -18.18 -7.33 18.80
N ALA A 356 -17.45 -6.23 19.06
CA ALA A 356 -15.99 -6.21 18.96
C ALA A 356 -15.35 -7.29 19.85
N ILE A 357 -15.86 -7.53 21.07
CA ILE A 357 -15.38 -8.61 21.97
C ILE A 357 -15.56 -9.99 21.31
N ARG A 358 -16.74 -10.27 20.75
CA ARG A 358 -17.04 -11.56 20.12
C ARG A 358 -16.18 -11.81 18.87
N ILE A 359 -16.03 -10.79 18.03
CA ILE A 359 -15.25 -10.88 16.81
C ILE A 359 -13.75 -10.98 17.13
N GLU A 360 -13.27 -10.29 18.16
CA GLU A 360 -11.89 -10.41 18.63
C GLU A 360 -11.54 -11.84 19.04
N ALA A 361 -12.36 -12.47 19.87
CA ALA A 361 -12.14 -13.87 20.30
C ALA A 361 -12.05 -14.81 19.08
N ARG A 362 -12.97 -14.64 18.11
CA ARG A 362 -12.95 -15.39 16.85
C ARG A 362 -11.68 -15.14 16.04
N LEU A 363 -11.20 -13.90 15.98
CA LEU A 363 -9.95 -13.58 15.28
C LEU A 363 -8.74 -14.25 15.94
N GLN A 364 -8.69 -14.32 17.28
CA GLN A 364 -7.60 -15.02 17.96
C GLN A 364 -7.54 -16.49 17.55
N GLU A 365 -8.70 -17.18 17.53
CA GLU A 365 -8.81 -18.58 17.11
C GLU A 365 -8.40 -18.79 15.65
N LEU A 366 -8.88 -17.93 14.74
CA LEU A 366 -8.54 -18.02 13.32
C LEU A 366 -7.04 -17.74 13.07
N LEU A 367 -6.46 -16.81 13.82
CA LEU A 367 -5.03 -16.51 13.74
C LEU A 367 -4.18 -17.66 14.30
N ASP A 368 -4.65 -18.37 15.32
CA ASP A 368 -4.01 -19.60 15.79
C ASP A 368 -4.05 -20.72 14.74
N GLN A 369 -5.18 -20.88 14.05
CA GLN A 369 -5.28 -21.81 12.90
C GLN A 369 -4.34 -21.40 11.77
N ALA A 370 -4.26 -20.10 11.45
CA ALA A 370 -3.34 -19.61 10.42
C ALA A 370 -1.88 -19.89 10.77
N GLN A 371 -1.48 -19.69 12.03
CA GLN A 371 -0.14 -20.01 12.50
C GLN A 371 0.18 -21.51 12.34
N GLN A 372 -0.76 -22.39 12.70
CA GLN A 372 -0.60 -23.84 12.55
C GLN A 372 -0.48 -24.23 11.07
N THR A 373 -1.35 -23.71 10.21
CA THR A 373 -1.33 -23.95 8.75
C THR A 373 -0.02 -23.48 8.12
N LEU A 374 0.53 -22.34 8.56
CA LEU A 374 1.80 -21.82 8.05
C LEU A 374 3.01 -22.62 8.54
N ALA A 375 2.94 -23.19 9.74
CA ALA A 375 3.97 -24.04 10.33
C ALA A 375 3.96 -25.47 9.77
N ALA A 376 2.83 -25.94 9.23
CA ALA A 376 2.73 -27.28 8.66
C ALA A 376 3.70 -27.46 7.48
N ALA A 377 4.43 -28.58 7.48
CA ALA A 377 5.29 -28.97 6.37
C ALA A 377 4.47 -29.05 5.07
N PRO A 378 5.03 -28.64 3.91
CA PRO A 378 4.33 -28.78 2.64
C PRO A 378 3.92 -30.25 2.46
N ARG A 379 2.64 -30.50 2.11
CA ARG A 379 2.16 -31.85 1.81
C ARG A 379 3.09 -32.45 0.77
N LYS A 380 3.86 -33.49 1.15
CA LYS A 380 4.65 -34.28 0.20
C LYS A 380 3.67 -34.72 -0.89
N SER A 381 3.93 -34.35 -2.14
CA SER A 381 3.12 -34.86 -3.23
C SER A 381 3.24 -36.40 -3.19
N LEU A 382 2.12 -37.09 -3.34
CA LEU A 382 2.06 -38.55 -3.38
C LEU A 382 2.86 -39.13 -4.56
N TRP A 383 3.42 -38.30 -5.44
CA TRP A 383 4.28 -38.70 -6.54
C TRP A 383 5.68 -39.15 -6.11
N ASN A 384 6.19 -38.71 -4.95
CA ASN A 384 7.55 -39.08 -4.49
C ASN A 384 7.62 -40.41 -3.72
N VAL A 385 6.51 -41.12 -3.55
CA VAL A 385 6.46 -42.44 -2.87
C VAL A 385 6.44 -43.60 -3.88
N LEU A 386 6.21 -43.34 -5.18
CA LEU A 386 6.09 -44.38 -6.21
C LEU A 386 7.40 -44.68 -6.98
N TRP A 387 8.52 -43.99 -6.70
CA TRP A 387 9.79 -44.18 -7.43
C TRP A 387 11.03 -44.37 -6.53
N ARG A 388 10.82 -44.97 -5.35
CA ARG A 388 11.90 -45.67 -4.62
C ARG A 388 11.47 -47.11 -4.43
N SER A 389 11.71 -47.91 -5.46
CA SER A 389 11.93 -49.35 -5.34
C SER A 389 13.38 -49.59 -5.77
N ASP A 390 14.01 -50.50 -5.06
CA ASP A 390 15.45 -50.82 -5.03
C ASP A 390 16.14 -51.04 -6.37
#